data_AF-A0AAV5I8P2-F1
#
_entry.id   AF-A0AAV5I8P2-F1
#
_cell.length_a   1.000
_cell.length_b   1.000
_cell.length_c   1.000
_cell.angle_alpha   90.00
_cell.angle_beta   90.00
_cell.angle_gamma   90.00
#
_symmetry.space_group_name_H-M   'P 1'
#
loop_
_entity.id
_entity.type
_entity.pdbx_description
1 polymer ?
#
loop_
_entity_poly.entity_id
_entity_poly.type
_entity_poly.pdbx_seq_one_letter_code
_entity_poly.pdbx_strand_id
1 'polypeptide(L)'
;MKLPVIDLESYLKITSQLDGDSAKEAADIGARFNKLCGEMNRVLKEIGALLVNDPRCMAKDNDWFLDMMEKKLVLGIKSAA
;
A
#
# COMPACT_ATOMS: atom_id res chain seq x y z
N MET A 1 -0.22 3.71 19.57
CA MET A 1 -0.91 2.68 18.75
C MET A 1 0.07 2.17 17.72
N LYS A 2 0.17 0.86 17.49
CA LYS A 2 1.05 0.26 16.48
C LYS A 2 0.18 -0.19 15.31
N LEU A 3 0.21 0.54 14.19
CA LEU A 3 -0.51 0.12 13.00
C LEU A 3 0.21 -1.07 12.36
N PRO A 4 -0.51 -2.12 11.97
CA PRO A 4 0.09 -3.22 11.22
C PRO A 4 0.52 -2.71 9.85
N VAL A 5 1.71 -3.15 9.43
CA VAL A 5 2.28 -2.84 8.12
C VAL A 5 2.03 -4.02 7.20
N ILE A 6 1.39 -3.76 6.07
CA ILE A 6 1.17 -4.73 5.00
C ILE A 6 2.13 -4.40 3.86
N ASP A 7 2.88 -5.40 3.42
CA ASP A 7 3.77 -5.28 2.28
C ASP A 7 3.02 -5.58 0.97
N LEU A 8 2.98 -4.60 0.07
CA LEU A 8 2.26 -4.71 -1.20
C LEU A 8 3.03 -5.56 -2.21
N GLU A 9 4.35 -5.72 -2.06
CA GLU A 9 5.17 -6.53 -2.96
C GLU A 9 4.64 -7.97 -3.05
N SER A 10 4.19 -8.52 -1.92
CA SER A 10 3.57 -9.85 -1.85
C SER A 10 2.31 -9.97 -2.71
N TYR A 11 1.48 -8.92 -2.78
CA TYR A 11 0.28 -8.89 -3.63
C TYR A 11 0.67 -8.75 -5.11
N LEU A 12 1.62 -7.87 -5.42
CA LEU A 12 2.10 -7.64 -6.78
C LEU A 12 2.69 -8.92 -7.39
N LYS A 13 3.47 -9.66 -6.60
CA LYS A 13 4.04 -10.95 -7.02
C LYS A 13 2.96 -11.97 -7.35
N ILE A 14 1.93 -12.09 -6.52
CA ILE A 14 0.80 -12.99 -6.77
C ILE A 14 0.05 -12.57 -8.03
N THR A 15 -0.19 -11.26 -8.23
CA THR A 15 -0.87 -10.77 -9.43
C THR A 15 -0.08 -11.02 -10.71
N SER A 16 1.26 -10.92 -10.67
CA SER A 16 2.12 -11.24 -11.82
C SER A 16 2.16 -12.73 -12.17
N GLN A 17 1.76 -13.60 -11.24
CA GLN A 17 1.70 -15.06 -11.45
C GLN A 17 0.35 -15.52 -12.00
N LEU A 18 -0.68 -14.67 -12.00
CA LEU A 18 -2.01 -14.99 -12.53
C LEU A 18 -2.04 -15.11 -14.06
N ASP A 19 -1.01 -14.63 -14.76
CA ASP A 19 -0.89 -14.74 -16.22
C ASP A 19 -0.44 -16.16 -16.69
N GLY A 20 -0.28 -17.11 -15.77
CA GLY A 20 0.13 -18.49 -16.05
C GLY A 20 -1.03 -19.42 -16.44
N ASP A 21 -0.80 -20.29 -17.43
CA ASP A 21 -1.82 -21.10 -18.13
C ASP A 21 -2.28 -22.38 -17.39
N SER A 22 -1.77 -22.65 -16.17
CA SER A 22 -2.09 -23.88 -15.44
C SER A 22 -3.19 -23.68 -14.39
N ALA A 23 -4.28 -24.44 -14.52
CA ALA A 23 -5.42 -24.41 -13.59
C ALA A 23 -5.04 -24.73 -12.13
N LYS A 24 -3.98 -25.51 -11.91
CA LYS A 24 -3.50 -25.88 -10.59
C LYS A 24 -2.73 -24.73 -9.91
N GLU A 25 -1.95 -23.97 -10.67
CA GLU A 25 -1.28 -22.77 -10.16
C GLU A 25 -2.30 -21.67 -9.88
N ALA A 26 -3.30 -21.46 -10.75
CA ALA A 26 -4.35 -20.49 -10.52
C ALA A 26 -5.11 -20.72 -9.19
N ALA A 27 -5.38 -21.98 -8.84
CA ALA A 27 -6.04 -22.33 -7.57
C ALA A 27 -5.17 -22.04 -6.34
N ASP A 28 -3.87 -22.36 -6.39
CA ASP A 28 -2.93 -22.08 -5.29
C ASP A 28 -2.71 -20.56 -5.12
N ILE A 29 -2.55 -19.84 -6.23
CA ILE A 29 -2.43 -18.38 -6.26
C ILE A 29 -3.69 -17.73 -5.67
N GLY A 30 -4.88 -18.22 -6.04
CA GLY A 30 -6.16 -17.75 -5.49
C GLY A 30 -6.28 -17.98 -3.98
N ALA A 31 -5.83 -19.14 -3.47
CA ALA A 31 -5.83 -19.42 -2.03
C ALA A 31 -4.88 -18.47 -1.27
N ARG A 32 -3.68 -18.22 -1.79
CA ARG A 32 -2.70 -17.30 -1.20
C ARG A 32 -3.19 -15.86 -1.22
N PHE A 33 -3.81 -15.42 -2.31
CA PHE A 33 -4.42 -14.10 -2.43
C PHE A 33 -5.57 -13.91 -1.43
N ASN A 34 -6.48 -14.88 -1.34
CA ASN A 34 -7.59 -14.84 -0.40
C ASN A 34 -7.13 -14.77 1.06
N LYS A 35 -6.05 -15.48 1.41
CA LYS A 35 -5.46 -15.40 2.75
C LYS A 35 -4.98 -13.97 3.07
N LEU A 36 -4.22 -13.37 2.17
CA LEU A 36 -3.73 -11.99 2.33
C LEU A 36 -4.87 -10.98 2.44
N CYS A 37 -5.88 -11.08 1.56
CA CYS A 37 -7.08 -10.24 1.63
C CYS A 37 -7.86 -10.45 2.93
N GLY A 38 -7.93 -11.69 3.43
CA GLY A 38 -8.56 -12.01 4.71
C GLY A 38 -7.86 -11.37 5.90
N GLU A 39 -6.52 -11.40 5.93
CA GLU A 39 -5.71 -10.74 6.97
C GLU A 39 -5.89 -9.21 6.94
N MET A 40 -5.89 -8.60 5.76
CA MET A 40 -6.15 -7.18 5.59
C MET A 40 -7.55 -6.79 6.08
N ASN A 41 -8.58 -7.57 5.73
CA ASN A 41 -9.95 -7.34 6.17
C ASN A 41 -10.10 -7.47 7.69
N ARG A 42 -9.45 -8.48 8.31
CA ARG A 42 -9.44 -8.63 9.77
C ARG A 42 -8.85 -7.41 10.45
N VAL A 43 -7.68 -6.97 9.99
CA VAL A 43 -6.99 -5.78 10.51
C VAL A 43 -7.85 -4.52 10.39
N LEU A 44 -8.48 -4.30 9.22
CA LEU A 44 -9.36 -3.15 9.01
C LEU A 44 -10.57 -3.17 9.95
N LYS A 45 -11.14 -4.34 10.23
CA LYS A 45 -12.25 -4.50 11.18
C LYS A 45 -11.84 -4.25 12.63
N GLU A 46 -10.65 -4.68 13.03
CA GLU A 46 -10.18 -4.59 14.42
C GLU A 46 -9.60 -3.22 14.77
N ILE A 47 -8.80 -2.64 13.87
CA ILE A 47 -7.98 -1.45 14.13
C ILE A 47 -8.52 -0.21 13.37
N GLY A 48 -9.30 -0.42 12.31
CA GLY A 48 -9.84 0.67 11.47
C GLY A 48 -8.82 1.31 10.52
N ALA A 49 -7.54 0.98 10.65
CA ALA A 49 -6.46 1.51 9.82
C ALA A 49 -5.29 0.53 9.72
N LEU A 50 -4.50 0.67 8.65
CA LEU A 50 -3.26 -0.08 8.40
C LEU A 50 -2.30 0.79 7.60
N LEU A 51 -1.01 0.42 7.62
CA LEU A 51 0.01 1.05 6.79
C LEU A 51 0.33 0.12 5.62
N VAL A 52 0.38 0.64 4.41
CA VAL A 52 0.81 -0.11 3.22
C VAL A 52 2.22 0.30 2.86
N ASN A 53 3.12 -0.67 2.72
CA ASN A 53 4.42 -0.49 2.10
C ASN A 53 4.29 -0.80 0.61
N ASP A 54 4.26 0.24 -0.23
CA ASP A 54 4.21 0.09 -1.69
C ASP A 54 5.61 0.27 -2.28
N PRO A 55 6.23 -0.77 -2.86
CA PRO A 55 7.57 -0.67 -3.45
C PRO A 55 7.62 0.27 -4.66
N ARG A 56 6.47 0.66 -5.23
CA ARG A 56 6.38 1.61 -6.35
C ARG A 56 6.44 3.06 -5.88
N CYS A 57 6.25 3.32 -4.59
CA CYS A 57 6.39 4.64 -3.98
C CYS A 57 7.82 4.85 -3.50
N MET A 58 8.62 5.62 -4.24
CA MET A 58 9.97 5.96 -3.80
C MET A 58 9.92 6.97 -2.66
N ALA A 59 10.79 6.80 -1.66
CA ALA A 59 10.94 7.76 -0.56
C ALA A 59 11.21 9.19 -1.08
N LYS A 60 12.00 9.30 -2.16
CA LYS A 60 12.27 10.58 -2.83
C LYS A 60 11.02 11.29 -3.34
N ASP A 61 10.05 10.56 -3.86
CA ASP A 61 8.80 11.16 -4.37
C ASP A 61 7.93 11.66 -3.22
N ASN A 62 7.92 10.91 -2.11
CA ASN A 62 7.24 11.32 -0.88
C ASN A 62 7.91 12.57 -0.27
N ASP A 63 9.24 12.60 -0.19
CA ASP A 63 10.00 13.75 0.31
C ASP A 63 9.76 14.98 -0.57
N TRP A 64 9.76 14.82 -1.89
CA TRP A 64 9.42 15.90 -2.82
C TRP A 64 7.99 16.42 -2.63
N PHE A 65 7.02 15.52 -2.41
CA PHE A 65 5.64 15.91 -2.13
C PHE A 65 5.54 16.72 -0.82
N LEU A 66 6.20 16.27 0.24
CA LEU A 66 6.24 16.98 1.52
C LEU A 66 6.91 18.35 1.37
N ASP A 67 8.05 18.42 0.69
CA ASP A 67 8.76 19.65 0.37
C ASP A 67 7.88 20.65 -0.40
N MET A 68 7.12 20.15 -1.38
CA MET A 68 6.18 20.95 -2.16
C MET A 68 5.06 21.50 -1.26
N MET A 69 4.46 20.64 -0.44
CA MET A 69 3.37 21.03 0.46
C MET A 69 3.83 22.08 1.47
N GLU A 70 4.98 21.90 2.10
CA GLU A 70 5.53 22.86 3.05
C GLU A 70 5.79 24.23 2.39
N LYS A 71 6.42 24.24 1.22
CA LYS A 71 6.70 25.48 0.49
C LYS A 71 5.41 26.20 0.08
N LYS A 72 4.39 25.47 -0.37
CA LYS A 72 3.10 26.06 -0.79
C LYS A 72 2.26 26.54 0.39
N LEU A 73 2.22 25.80 1.50
CA LEU A 73 1.50 26.21 2.71
C LEU A 73 2.13 27.47 3.33
N VAL A 74 3.47 27.51 3.45
CA VAL A 74 4.20 28.64 4.04
C VAL A 74 4.05 29.91 3.19
N LEU A 75 4.04 29.78 1.86
CA LEU A 75 3.78 30.92 0.97
C LEU A 75 2.33 31.42 1.08
N GLY A 76 1.36 30.52 1.26
CA GLY A 76 -0.05 30.90 1.48
C GLY A 76 -0.26 31.66 2.79
N ILE A 77 0.42 31.27 3.87
CA ILE A 77 0.36 31.97 5.17
C ILE A 77 1.00 33.36 5.07
N LYS A 78 2.12 33.50 4.36
CA LYS A 78 2.78 34.80 4.16
C LYS A 78 2.02 35.74 3.23
N SER A 79 1.17 35.22 2.34
CA SER A 79 0.34 36.04 1.45
C SER A 79 -0.98 36.48 2.12
N ALA A 80 -1.34 35.89 3.27
CA ALA A 80 -2.56 36.17 4.01
C ALA A 80 -2.33 37.02 5.28
N ALA A 81 -1.08 37.42 5.55
CA ALA A 81 -0.66 38.32 6.63
C ALA A 81 -0.13 39.63 6.05
#